data_AF-A0AAW1EMT9-F1
#
_entry.id   AF-A0AAW1EMT9-F1
#
_cell.length_a   1.000
_cell.length_b   1.000
_cell.length_c   1.000
_cell.angle_alpha   90.00
_cell.angle_beta   90.00
_cell.angle_gamma   90.00
#
_symmetry.space_group_name_H-M   'P 1'
#
loop_
_entity.id
_entity.type
_entity.pdbx_description
1 polymer ?
#
loop_
_entity_poly.entity_id
_entity_poly.type
_entity_poly.pdbx_seq_one_letter_code
_entity_poly.pdbx_strand_id
1 'polypeptide(L)'
;MGFLSTGDQAAKGNYGLLDQIQALRWIKENIQAFKGDPKRVTIFGSGAGASCVSLLTLSHYSEDLFQKAIIQSGTALSSWAVNYQPAKYTRALAEKVGCNMLDTIDLVECLQNKNYKELIEQYITPAKYHIAFGPVIDGDVIPDDPQILMEQGEFLNYDIMLGVNQGEGFKFVDGIVDSEDGVSANDFDFAVSDFVDHLYGYPEGKDTLRETIKFMYTDWADKENPETRRKTLVALFTDHQWVAPAVATADLHAQYGSPTYFYAFYHHCQSDMKPSWADSAHGDEVPYVFGIPMIGPTDLFNCNFSKNDVMLSAVVMTYWTNFAKTGDPNQPVPQDTKFIHTKPNRFEEVAWTKYNPKDQLYLHIGLKPRVRDHYRATKVAFWLELVPHLHNINEFFQYVSTTTKIPPQDTTPYPYTKRFPGKNNWPSTTRHPGVPPANTKQTTDQRKSGDLTDESTVVIETKRDYSTELSVTIAVGASLLFLNILAFAALYYKKDKRRHDSNRRVPTPQRNSAPANTPSTANDVAHLQSEELMSLQMKQQQLEHEHHHECEALQTHDTLRLTCPPDYTLTLRRSPDDIPLMTPSTITMIPNSLAGMQPLHNFNTFGGSQNNTNLPHGHSTTRV
;
A
#
# COMPACT_ATOMS: atom_id res chain seq x y z
N MET A 1 -8.87 18.04 27.48
CA MET A 1 -7.41 18.29 27.50
C MET A 1 -6.97 18.63 26.08
N GLY A 2 -6.18 17.81 25.35
CA GLY A 2 -5.57 18.24 24.07
C GLY A 2 -6.49 18.37 22.84
N PHE A 3 -7.60 17.63 22.75
CA PHE A 3 -8.36 17.49 21.49
C PHE A 3 -9.88 17.48 21.66
N LEU A 4 -10.39 18.10 22.72
CA LEU A 4 -11.83 18.24 22.92
C LEU A 4 -12.36 19.34 21.99
N SER A 5 -13.38 19.04 21.19
CA SER A 5 -14.04 20.01 20.31
C SER A 5 -15.56 19.86 20.34
N THR A 6 -16.27 20.99 20.40
CA THR A 6 -17.74 21.06 20.32
C THR A 6 -18.23 21.10 18.87
N GLY A 7 -17.35 21.23 17.88
CA GLY A 7 -17.71 21.50 16.48
C GLY A 7 -18.20 22.94 16.24
N ASP A 8 -17.98 23.84 17.21
CA ASP A 8 -18.31 25.25 17.14
C ASP A 8 -17.24 26.11 17.85
N GLN A 9 -17.53 27.38 18.11
CA GLN A 9 -16.57 28.32 18.72
C GLN A 9 -16.35 28.12 20.23
N ALA A 10 -17.18 27.35 20.95
CA ALA A 10 -17.05 27.16 22.40
C ALA A 10 -15.79 26.37 22.77
N ALA A 11 -15.47 25.33 21.99
CA ALA A 11 -14.19 24.63 22.01
C ALA A 11 -13.85 24.19 20.58
N LYS A 12 -12.96 24.92 19.90
CA LYS A 12 -12.59 24.62 18.51
C LYS A 12 -11.92 23.25 18.36
N GLY A 13 -11.02 22.90 19.27
CA GLY A 13 -10.19 21.69 19.21
C GLY A 13 -8.71 22.01 19.02
N ASN A 14 -7.95 21.05 18.48
CA ASN A 14 -6.55 21.20 18.05
C ASN A 14 -5.53 21.76 19.06
N TYR A 15 -5.86 21.87 20.35
CA TYR A 15 -4.94 22.38 21.38
C TYR A 15 -3.61 21.60 21.43
N GLY A 16 -3.64 20.28 21.26
CA GLY A 16 -2.44 19.45 21.19
C GLY A 16 -1.57 19.66 19.95
N LEU A 17 -2.12 20.22 18.85
CA LEU A 17 -1.33 20.70 17.71
C LEU A 17 -0.79 22.12 17.98
N LEU A 18 -1.59 22.99 18.60
CA LEU A 18 -1.16 24.31 19.02
C LEU A 18 -0.01 24.25 20.05
N ASP A 19 0.00 23.27 20.95
CA ASP A 19 1.11 22.98 21.85
C ASP A 19 2.40 22.64 21.07
N GLN A 20 2.30 21.83 20.02
CA GLN A 20 3.42 21.47 19.15
C GLN A 20 3.92 22.68 18.34
N ILE A 21 3.01 23.49 17.78
CA ILE A 21 3.32 24.75 17.09
C ILE A 21 4.02 25.72 18.05
N GLN A 22 3.55 25.84 19.29
CA GLN A 22 4.18 26.71 20.29
C GLN A 22 5.55 26.21 20.74
N ALA A 23 5.76 24.89 20.82
CA ALA A 23 7.08 24.30 21.03
C ALA A 23 8.02 24.59 19.84
N LEU A 24 7.52 24.53 18.60
CA LEU A 24 8.29 24.86 17.39
C LEU A 24 8.67 26.35 17.33
N ARG A 25 7.77 27.25 17.73
CA ARG A 25 8.07 28.69 17.91
C ARG A 25 9.18 28.89 18.95
N TRP A 26 9.06 28.23 20.11
CA TRP A 26 10.11 28.27 21.13
C TRP A 26 11.45 27.76 20.60
N ILE A 27 11.47 26.66 19.84
CA ILE A 27 12.68 26.14 19.19
C ILE A 27 13.28 27.18 18.23
N LYS A 28 12.47 27.75 17.33
CA LYS A 28 12.90 28.78 16.36
C LYS A 28 13.53 30.00 17.04
N GLU A 29 13.00 30.41 18.19
CA GLU A 29 13.48 31.55 18.98
C GLU A 29 14.70 31.22 19.86
N ASN A 30 14.79 30.02 20.43
CA ASN A 30 15.71 29.72 21.54
C ASN A 30 16.80 28.69 21.20
N ILE A 31 16.65 27.84 20.18
CA ILE A 31 17.57 26.71 19.95
C ILE A 31 19.01 27.14 19.63
N GLN A 32 19.20 28.38 19.15
CA GLN A 32 20.53 28.96 18.92
C GLN A 32 21.35 29.09 20.22
N ALA A 33 20.70 29.31 21.38
CA ALA A 33 21.36 29.33 22.68
C ALA A 33 21.95 27.95 23.05
N PHE A 34 21.35 26.88 22.54
CA PHE A 34 21.81 25.49 22.67
C PHE A 34 22.76 25.07 21.54
N LYS A 35 23.23 26.02 20.72
CA LYS A 35 24.06 25.81 19.51
C LYS A 35 23.37 25.05 18.37
N GLY A 36 22.04 24.94 18.41
CA GLY A 36 21.26 24.49 17.27
C GLY A 36 21.10 25.58 16.20
N ASP A 37 20.55 25.19 15.05
CA ASP A 37 20.36 26.06 13.90
C ASP A 37 18.85 26.18 13.59
N PRO A 38 18.19 27.33 13.87
CA PRO A 38 16.75 27.48 13.65
C PRO A 38 16.36 27.47 12.16
N LYS A 39 17.32 27.50 11.24
CA LYS A 39 17.10 27.34 9.79
C LYS A 39 17.25 25.90 9.29
N ARG A 40 17.56 24.95 10.19
CA ARG A 40 17.66 23.52 9.91
C ARG A 40 16.98 22.69 11.00
N VAL A 41 15.71 23.00 11.22
CA VAL A 41 14.79 22.24 12.06
C VAL A 41 14.11 21.19 11.18
N THR A 42 14.17 19.93 11.64
CA THR A 42 13.46 18.79 11.05
C THR A 42 12.53 18.23 12.11
N ILE A 43 11.24 18.16 11.79
CA ILE A 43 10.26 17.47 12.64
C ILE A 43 10.15 16.01 12.21
N PHE A 44 9.98 15.11 13.17
CA PHE A 44 9.80 13.69 12.90
C PHE A 44 8.94 13.02 13.97
N GLY A 45 8.23 11.97 13.57
CA GLY A 45 7.35 11.21 14.46
C GLY A 45 7.00 9.86 13.86
N SER A 46 6.47 8.97 14.70
CA SER A 46 5.95 7.65 14.30
C SER A 46 4.47 7.51 14.69
N GLY A 47 3.69 6.78 13.89
CA GLY A 47 2.26 6.55 14.12
C GLY A 47 1.46 7.84 14.20
N ALA A 48 0.68 8.03 15.28
CA ALA A 48 -0.06 9.27 15.51
C ALA A 48 0.85 10.53 15.56
N GLY A 49 2.13 10.38 15.94
CA GLY A 49 3.12 11.45 15.85
C GLY A 49 3.48 11.80 14.40
N ALA A 50 3.50 10.82 13.49
CA ALA A 50 3.67 11.06 12.06
C ALA A 50 2.44 11.71 11.42
N SER A 51 1.23 11.32 11.84
CA SER A 51 -0.01 12.04 11.49
C SER A 51 0.03 13.49 11.97
N CYS A 52 0.53 13.77 13.18
CA CYS A 52 0.74 15.15 13.64
C CYS A 52 1.75 15.90 12.77
N VAL A 53 2.90 15.30 12.43
CA VAL A 53 3.88 15.90 11.50
C VAL A 53 3.24 16.23 10.14
N SER A 54 2.45 15.31 9.59
CA SER A 54 1.74 15.49 8.31
C SER A 54 0.67 16.60 8.39
N LEU A 55 -0.03 16.73 9.51
CA LEU A 55 -0.99 17.83 9.74
C LEU A 55 -0.28 19.18 9.93
N LEU A 56 0.86 19.20 10.62
CA LEU A 56 1.68 20.41 10.78
C LEU A 56 2.21 20.91 9.43
N THR A 57 2.55 20.04 8.48
CA THR A 57 2.93 20.46 7.12
C THR A 57 1.78 21.08 6.31
N LEU A 58 0.53 20.87 6.71
CA LEU A 58 -0.68 21.41 6.06
C LEU A 58 -1.27 22.64 6.80
N SER A 59 -0.65 23.07 7.91
CA SER A 59 -1.15 24.16 8.73
C SER A 59 -0.36 25.45 8.49
N HIS A 60 -1.05 26.52 8.10
CA HIS A 60 -0.45 27.84 7.92
C HIS A 60 0.22 28.40 9.19
N TYR A 61 -0.20 27.93 10.38
CA TYR A 61 0.43 28.27 11.66
C TYR A 61 1.87 27.73 11.82
N SER A 62 2.25 26.73 11.01
CA SER A 62 3.57 26.07 11.00
C SER A 62 4.57 26.70 10.03
N GLU A 63 4.14 27.64 9.20
CA GLU A 63 4.99 28.28 8.19
C GLU A 63 6.27 28.87 8.81
N ASP A 64 7.39 28.71 8.10
CA ASP A 64 8.74 29.06 8.54
C ASP A 64 9.19 28.49 9.90
N LEU A 65 8.47 27.55 10.54
CA LEU A 65 8.87 26.99 11.85
C LEU A 65 9.86 25.82 11.72
N PHE A 66 9.77 25.07 10.63
CA PHE A 66 10.69 23.99 10.27
C PHE A 66 10.85 23.92 8.75
N GLN A 67 11.80 23.12 8.27
CA GLN A 67 12.13 23.05 6.84
C GLN A 67 12.01 21.63 6.25
N LYS A 68 11.89 20.61 7.11
CA LYS A 68 11.87 19.20 6.70
C LYS A 68 10.98 18.38 7.63
N ALA A 69 10.37 17.33 7.09
CA ALA A 69 9.55 16.38 7.84
C ALA A 69 10.00 14.93 7.59
N ILE A 70 10.02 14.11 8.65
CA ILE A 70 10.13 12.65 8.54
C ILE A 70 8.86 11.99 9.11
N ILE A 71 8.12 11.29 8.25
CA ILE A 71 6.77 10.79 8.49
C ILE A 71 6.83 9.25 8.52
N GLN A 72 6.96 8.69 9.73
CA GLN A 72 7.13 7.24 9.91
C GLN A 72 5.78 6.57 10.21
N SER A 73 5.31 5.67 9.34
CA SER A 73 4.17 4.80 9.65
C SER A 73 2.89 5.52 10.10
N GLY A 74 2.56 6.68 9.52
CA GLY A 74 1.30 7.38 9.77
C GLY A 74 1.18 8.68 8.97
N THR A 75 -0.02 8.99 8.46
CA THR A 75 -0.26 10.20 7.65
C THR A 75 -1.53 10.92 8.10
N ALA A 76 -1.76 12.13 7.59
CA ALA A 76 -3.02 12.85 7.80
C ALA A 76 -4.24 12.23 7.07
N LEU A 77 -4.02 11.31 6.13
CA LEU A 77 -5.06 10.70 5.27
C LEU A 77 -5.62 9.36 5.81
N SER A 78 -5.17 8.91 6.97
CA SER A 78 -5.62 7.64 7.56
C SER A 78 -6.89 7.83 8.41
N SER A 79 -7.78 6.83 8.48
CA SER A 79 -9.11 6.94 9.13
C SER A 79 -9.10 7.34 10.62
N TRP A 80 -7.95 7.21 11.27
CA TRP A 80 -7.70 7.55 12.67
C TRP A 80 -6.86 8.83 12.86
N ALA A 81 -6.52 9.55 11.79
CA ALA A 81 -5.74 10.79 11.87
C ALA A 81 -6.58 12.01 12.25
N VAL A 82 -7.82 12.07 11.76
CA VAL A 82 -8.77 13.18 11.97
C VAL A 82 -10.08 12.65 12.56
N ASN A 83 -10.64 13.40 13.49
CA ASN A 83 -11.95 13.16 14.07
C ASN A 83 -13.01 14.00 13.35
N TYR A 84 -13.80 13.36 12.50
CA TYR A 84 -14.91 13.99 11.78
C TYR A 84 -16.21 14.09 12.59
N GLN A 85 -16.25 13.59 13.84
CA GLN A 85 -17.45 13.62 14.71
C GLN A 85 -17.15 14.17 16.13
N PRO A 86 -16.45 15.30 16.30
CA PRO A 86 -15.99 15.77 17.61
C PRO A 86 -17.14 16.09 18.57
N ALA A 87 -18.18 16.78 18.09
CA ALA A 87 -19.34 17.16 18.89
C ALA A 87 -20.02 15.95 19.56
N LYS A 88 -20.11 14.82 18.86
CA LYS A 88 -20.71 13.56 19.35
C LYS A 88 -19.92 12.99 20.54
N TYR A 89 -18.60 12.92 20.44
CA TYR A 89 -17.75 12.37 21.50
C TYR A 89 -17.61 13.33 22.69
N THR A 90 -17.58 14.64 22.45
CA THR A 90 -17.63 15.68 23.49
C THR A 90 -18.95 15.64 24.28
N ARG A 91 -20.10 15.47 23.60
CA ARG A 91 -21.41 15.25 24.26
C ARG A 91 -21.41 13.98 25.12
N ALA A 92 -20.94 12.85 24.57
CA ALA A 92 -20.88 11.58 25.30
C ALA A 92 -19.96 11.65 26.54
N LEU A 93 -18.87 12.41 26.48
CA LEU A 93 -18.03 12.69 27.65
C LEU A 93 -18.75 13.56 28.69
N ALA A 94 -19.38 14.64 28.24
CA ALA A 94 -20.15 15.55 29.10
C ALA A 94 -21.27 14.81 29.85
N GLU A 95 -21.96 13.87 29.18
CA GLU A 95 -22.97 13.00 29.79
C GLU A 95 -22.42 12.15 30.93
N LYS A 96 -21.25 11.53 30.76
CA LYS A 96 -20.64 10.69 31.78
C LYS A 96 -20.16 11.46 33.02
N VAL A 97 -19.81 12.73 32.87
CA VAL A 97 -19.37 13.59 33.99
C VAL A 97 -20.48 14.54 34.48
N GLY A 98 -21.70 14.43 33.96
CA GLY A 98 -22.86 15.23 34.42
C GLY A 98 -22.90 16.68 33.94
N CYS A 99 -22.19 17.03 32.86
CA CYS A 99 -22.20 18.35 32.22
C CYS A 99 -23.25 18.45 31.10
N ASN A 100 -24.50 18.10 31.41
CA ASN A 100 -25.60 17.95 30.44
C ASN A 100 -26.28 19.27 30.04
N MET A 101 -25.48 20.28 29.73
CA MET A 101 -25.97 21.58 29.27
C MET A 101 -26.25 21.54 27.76
N LEU A 102 -27.37 22.14 27.32
CA LEU A 102 -27.69 22.21 25.89
C LEU A 102 -26.80 23.22 25.17
N ASP A 103 -26.53 24.37 25.80
CA ASP A 103 -25.56 25.34 25.32
C ASP A 103 -24.13 24.80 25.41
N THR A 104 -23.31 25.06 24.39
CA THR A 104 -21.94 24.52 24.28
C THR A 104 -20.91 25.31 25.08
N ILE A 105 -21.16 26.59 25.39
CA ILE A 105 -20.32 27.40 26.28
C ILE A 105 -20.52 26.93 27.72
N ASP A 106 -21.77 26.82 28.18
CA ASP A 106 -22.11 26.29 29.52
C ASP A 106 -21.56 24.86 29.72
N LEU A 107 -21.63 24.02 28.67
CA LEU A 107 -21.06 22.67 28.68
C LEU A 107 -19.54 22.71 28.87
N VAL A 108 -18.83 23.57 28.13
CA VAL A 108 -17.37 23.69 28.22
C VAL A 108 -16.94 24.28 29.57
N GLU A 109 -17.64 25.28 30.09
CA GLU A 109 -17.38 25.82 31.44
C GLU A 109 -17.60 24.74 32.52
N CYS A 110 -18.65 23.94 32.42
CA CYS A 110 -18.85 22.80 33.31
C CYS A 110 -17.68 21.80 33.23
N LEU A 111 -17.21 21.46 32.02
CA LEU A 111 -16.06 20.57 31.84
C LEU A 111 -14.75 21.17 32.34
N GLN A 112 -14.54 22.48 32.27
CA GLN A 112 -13.37 23.16 32.83
C GLN A 112 -13.34 23.13 34.36
N ASN A 113 -14.51 23.12 35.00
CA ASN A 113 -14.65 22.97 36.45
C ASN A 113 -14.47 21.53 36.97
N LYS A 114 -14.30 20.54 36.08
CA LYS A 114 -14.08 19.13 36.44
C LYS A 114 -12.62 18.85 36.77
N ASN A 115 -12.38 17.87 37.63
CA ASN A 115 -11.02 17.37 37.82
C ASN A 115 -10.58 16.64 36.54
N TYR A 116 -9.37 16.89 36.03
CA TYR A 116 -8.90 16.25 34.80
C TYR A 116 -8.94 14.71 34.86
N LYS A 117 -8.78 14.12 36.06
CA LYS A 117 -8.92 12.66 36.27
C LYS A 117 -10.31 12.16 35.93
N GLU A 118 -11.33 12.87 36.41
CA GLU A 118 -12.75 12.58 36.13
C GLU A 118 -13.07 12.61 34.63
N LEU A 119 -12.30 13.39 33.85
CA LEU A 119 -12.42 13.44 32.39
C LEU A 119 -11.69 12.29 31.67
N ILE A 120 -10.44 11.98 32.06
CA ILE A 120 -9.61 10.98 31.36
C ILE A 120 -9.94 9.53 31.75
N GLU A 121 -10.55 9.31 32.91
CA GLU A 121 -10.97 7.98 33.37
C GLU A 121 -12.27 7.50 32.67
N GLN A 122 -12.90 8.35 31.86
CA GLN A 122 -14.11 7.99 31.11
C GLN A 122 -13.82 7.16 29.87
N TYR A 123 -14.41 5.96 29.82
CA TYR A 123 -14.35 5.11 28.62
C TYR A 123 -15.29 5.64 27.53
N ILE A 124 -14.74 6.31 26.51
CA ILE A 124 -15.46 6.81 25.32
C ILE A 124 -15.00 6.01 24.10
N THR A 125 -15.82 5.07 23.64
CA THR A 125 -15.51 4.22 22.49
C THR A 125 -15.81 4.95 21.17
N PRO A 126 -14.83 5.16 20.28
CA PRO A 126 -15.11 5.59 18.91
C PRO A 126 -15.70 4.46 18.06
N ALA A 127 -16.07 4.77 16.82
CA ALA A 127 -16.23 3.72 15.81
C ALA A 127 -14.88 2.98 15.63
N LYS A 128 -14.93 1.69 15.29
CA LYS A 128 -13.70 0.90 15.06
C LYS A 128 -12.86 1.58 13.96
N TYR A 129 -11.54 1.57 14.13
CA TYR A 129 -10.56 2.22 13.24
C TYR A 129 -10.66 3.76 13.14
N HIS A 130 -11.46 4.41 14.00
CA HIS A 130 -11.57 5.86 14.13
C HIS A 130 -11.19 6.33 15.54
N ILE A 131 -11.08 7.64 15.74
CA ILE A 131 -10.69 8.26 17.02
C ILE A 131 -11.83 9.08 17.65
N ALA A 132 -11.90 9.07 18.99
CA ALA A 132 -12.90 9.85 19.74
C ALA A 132 -12.42 11.29 20.05
N PHE A 133 -11.12 11.44 20.29
CA PHE A 133 -10.47 12.72 20.57
C PHE A 133 -9.11 12.74 19.86
N GLY A 134 -8.95 13.68 18.92
CA GLY A 134 -7.72 13.92 18.15
C GLY A 134 -7.93 15.14 17.25
N PRO A 135 -7.05 15.37 16.25
CA PRO A 135 -7.17 16.50 15.32
C PRO A 135 -8.55 16.62 14.69
N VAL A 136 -9.00 17.85 14.45
CA VAL A 136 -10.29 18.18 13.82
C VAL A 136 -10.08 19.21 12.71
N ILE A 137 -10.94 19.20 11.70
CA ILE A 137 -11.04 20.30 10.73
C ILE A 137 -11.80 21.43 11.43
N ASP A 138 -11.08 22.48 11.84
CA ASP A 138 -11.61 23.62 12.59
C ASP A 138 -11.78 24.88 11.74
N GLY A 139 -11.33 24.84 10.47
CA GLY A 139 -11.34 25.99 9.57
C GLY A 139 -10.28 27.04 9.90
N ASP A 140 -9.29 26.69 10.74
CA ASP A 140 -8.30 27.62 11.31
C ASP A 140 -6.92 26.94 11.36
N VAL A 141 -6.67 26.07 12.35
CA VAL A 141 -5.40 25.31 12.43
C VAL A 141 -5.33 24.28 11.30
N ILE A 142 -6.44 23.60 11.01
CA ILE A 142 -6.61 22.69 9.87
C ILE A 142 -7.78 23.26 9.04
N PRO A 143 -7.48 24.01 7.95
CA PRO A 143 -8.50 24.79 7.24
C PRO A 143 -9.57 23.98 6.52
N ASP A 144 -9.21 22.82 5.98
CA ASP A 144 -10.09 21.92 5.21
C ASP A 144 -9.63 20.46 5.40
N ASP A 145 -10.24 19.51 4.71
CA ASP A 145 -9.82 18.11 4.73
C ASP A 145 -8.35 17.94 4.28
N PRO A 146 -7.52 17.14 4.98
CA PRO A 146 -6.13 16.95 4.60
C PRO A 146 -5.90 16.47 3.17
N GLN A 147 -6.83 15.71 2.57
CA GLN A 147 -6.74 15.33 1.16
C GLN A 147 -6.84 16.58 0.26
N ILE A 148 -7.82 17.45 0.52
CA ILE A 148 -8.05 18.68 -0.24
C ILE A 148 -6.83 19.62 -0.11
N LEU A 149 -6.28 19.77 1.10
CA LEU A 149 -5.10 20.61 1.34
C LEU A 149 -3.84 20.06 0.64
N MET A 150 -3.68 18.73 0.55
CA MET A 150 -2.59 18.12 -0.22
C MET A 150 -2.79 18.27 -1.73
N GLU A 151 -4.00 18.09 -2.25
CA GLU A 151 -4.33 18.31 -3.66
C GLU A 151 -4.09 19.77 -4.09
N GLN A 152 -4.33 20.73 -3.20
CA GLN A 152 -4.06 22.17 -3.42
C GLN A 152 -2.58 22.56 -3.33
N GLY A 153 -1.74 21.76 -2.69
CA GLY A 153 -0.30 22.01 -2.59
C GLY A 153 0.14 22.91 -1.41
N GLU A 154 -0.60 22.93 -0.31
CA GLU A 154 -0.25 23.76 0.88
C GLU A 154 1.06 23.32 1.57
N PHE A 155 1.49 22.07 1.35
CA PHE A 155 2.61 21.41 2.03
C PHE A 155 3.92 21.34 1.22
N LEU A 156 4.05 22.09 0.13
CA LEU A 156 5.14 21.92 -0.84
C LEU A 156 6.49 22.54 -0.47
N ASN A 157 6.53 23.34 0.60
CA ASN A 157 7.72 24.08 1.02
C ASN A 157 8.75 23.24 1.82
N TYR A 158 8.51 21.93 2.00
CA TYR A 158 9.31 21.06 2.87
C TYR A 158 10.05 19.98 2.07
N ASP A 159 11.23 19.57 2.55
CA ASP A 159 11.76 18.25 2.17
C ASP A 159 11.01 17.19 2.99
N ILE A 160 10.54 16.10 2.38
CA ILE A 160 9.84 15.01 3.08
C ILE A 160 10.52 13.65 2.88
N MET A 161 10.78 12.98 3.99
CA MET A 161 11.06 11.55 4.03
C MET A 161 9.86 10.85 4.66
N LEU A 162 9.37 9.78 4.05
CA LEU A 162 8.25 9.01 4.59
C LEU A 162 8.38 7.52 4.29
N GLY A 163 7.66 6.69 5.03
CA GLY A 163 7.69 5.25 4.81
C GLY A 163 6.87 4.47 5.82
N VAL A 164 6.87 3.16 5.61
CA VAL A 164 6.02 2.19 6.31
C VAL A 164 6.79 0.91 6.60
N ASN A 165 6.30 0.14 7.56
CA ASN A 165 6.85 -1.16 7.94
C ASN A 165 6.13 -2.28 7.16
N GLN A 166 6.78 -3.43 6.98
CA GLN A 166 6.28 -4.54 6.16
C GLN A 166 4.91 -5.11 6.60
N GLY A 167 4.63 -5.10 7.91
CA GLY A 167 3.47 -5.75 8.53
C GLY A 167 2.87 -4.92 9.67
N GLU A 168 2.70 -3.61 9.45
CA GLU A 168 2.06 -2.64 10.37
C GLU A 168 0.84 -3.24 11.08
N GLY A 169 -0.05 -3.84 10.29
CA GLY A 169 -1.34 -4.38 10.70
C GLY A 169 -1.30 -5.73 11.41
N PHE A 170 -0.17 -6.18 11.97
CA PHE A 170 -0.12 -7.51 12.61
C PHE A 170 -1.15 -7.68 13.75
N LYS A 171 -1.51 -6.59 14.43
CA LYS A 171 -2.56 -6.56 15.46
C LYS A 171 -3.98 -6.75 14.95
N PHE A 172 -4.22 -6.69 13.64
CA PHE A 172 -5.53 -6.94 13.04
C PHE A 172 -5.96 -8.41 13.15
N VAL A 173 -5.01 -9.34 13.25
CA VAL A 173 -5.28 -10.78 13.38
C VAL A 173 -5.17 -11.30 14.82
N ASP A 174 -4.94 -10.43 15.81
CA ASP A 174 -4.93 -10.82 17.22
C ASP A 174 -6.28 -11.48 17.60
N GLY A 175 -6.21 -12.67 18.18
CA GLY A 175 -7.40 -13.43 18.62
C GLY A 175 -8.07 -14.31 17.57
N ILE A 176 -7.68 -14.22 16.29
CA ILE A 176 -8.16 -15.13 15.21
C ILE A 176 -7.05 -16.04 14.64
N VAL A 177 -5.80 -15.86 15.08
CA VAL A 177 -4.70 -16.78 14.76
C VAL A 177 -4.77 -18.02 15.67
N ASP A 178 -4.74 -19.20 15.05
CA ASP A 178 -4.75 -20.48 15.74
C ASP A 178 -3.37 -20.92 16.26
N SER A 179 -3.31 -22.07 16.94
CA SER A 179 -2.07 -22.61 17.52
C SER A 179 -1.06 -23.14 16.49
N GLU A 180 -1.47 -23.27 15.22
CA GLU A 180 -0.61 -23.65 14.09
C GLU A 180 -0.26 -22.41 13.23
N ASP A 181 -0.34 -21.21 13.84
CA ASP A 181 -0.02 -19.93 13.22
C ASP A 181 -0.94 -19.58 12.02
N GLY A 182 -2.06 -20.28 11.87
CA GLY A 182 -3.01 -20.14 10.77
C GLY A 182 -4.19 -19.20 11.05
N VAL A 183 -4.97 -18.88 10.02
CA VAL A 183 -6.32 -18.29 10.13
C VAL A 183 -7.31 -19.11 9.29
N SER A 184 -8.52 -19.36 9.81
CA SER A 184 -9.55 -20.12 9.09
C SER A 184 -10.18 -19.32 7.95
N ALA A 185 -10.86 -20.00 7.01
CA ALA A 185 -11.58 -19.31 5.93
C ALA A 185 -12.76 -18.46 6.47
N ASN A 186 -13.43 -18.94 7.53
CA ASN A 186 -14.55 -18.23 8.14
C ASN A 186 -14.09 -16.96 8.86
N ASP A 187 -12.96 -17.03 9.57
CA ASP A 187 -12.39 -15.87 10.27
C ASP A 187 -11.83 -14.84 9.28
N PHE A 188 -11.27 -15.30 8.14
CA PHE A 188 -10.91 -14.44 7.03
C PHE A 188 -12.13 -13.69 6.46
N ASP A 189 -13.19 -14.42 6.12
CA ASP A 189 -14.43 -13.83 5.59
C ASP A 189 -15.07 -12.85 6.58
N PHE A 190 -15.08 -13.18 7.87
CA PHE A 190 -15.59 -12.33 8.93
C PHE A 190 -14.74 -11.06 9.10
N ALA A 191 -13.41 -11.19 9.19
CA ALA A 191 -12.50 -10.06 9.36
C ALA A 191 -12.57 -9.07 8.19
N VAL A 192 -12.66 -9.56 6.94
CA VAL A 192 -12.85 -8.69 5.76
C VAL A 192 -14.22 -8.00 5.79
N SER A 193 -15.28 -8.69 6.23
CA SER A 193 -16.62 -8.11 6.32
C SER A 193 -16.70 -7.02 7.40
N ASP A 194 -16.24 -7.32 8.61
CA ASP A 194 -16.13 -6.36 9.73
C ASP A 194 -15.30 -5.13 9.35
N PHE A 195 -14.20 -5.32 8.63
CA PHE A 195 -13.36 -4.23 8.14
C PHE A 195 -14.13 -3.30 7.19
N VAL A 196 -14.85 -3.86 6.20
CA VAL A 196 -15.63 -3.06 5.24
C VAL A 196 -16.78 -2.33 5.95
N ASP A 197 -17.50 -3.00 6.84
CA ASP A 197 -18.64 -2.43 7.54
C ASP A 197 -18.25 -1.23 8.41
N HIS A 198 -17.07 -1.27 9.05
CA HIS A 198 -16.61 -0.18 9.94
C HIS A 198 -15.96 1.00 9.23
N LEU A 199 -15.25 0.78 8.11
CA LEU A 199 -14.58 1.87 7.38
C LEU A 199 -15.45 2.50 6.30
N TYR A 200 -16.29 1.70 5.65
CA TYR A 200 -17.13 2.17 4.57
C TYR A 200 -18.61 2.32 5.00
N GLY A 201 -19.08 1.63 6.04
CA GLY A 201 -20.49 1.65 6.47
C GLY A 201 -21.41 0.75 5.63
N TYR A 202 -22.66 0.55 6.06
CA TYR A 202 -23.59 -0.47 5.51
C TYR A 202 -24.81 0.10 4.72
N PRO A 203 -24.66 0.49 3.45
CA PRO A 203 -25.75 0.69 2.48
C PRO A 203 -25.90 -0.51 1.53
N GLU A 204 -27.09 -0.65 0.94
CA GLU A 204 -27.39 -1.64 -0.09
C GLU A 204 -26.39 -1.53 -1.27
N GLY A 205 -25.79 -2.66 -1.68
CA GLY A 205 -24.85 -2.76 -2.81
C GLY A 205 -23.39 -3.06 -2.47
N LYS A 206 -22.96 -2.95 -1.20
CA LYS A 206 -21.55 -3.17 -0.80
C LYS A 206 -21.04 -4.61 -0.82
N ASP A 207 -21.90 -5.58 -1.12
CA ASP A 207 -21.49 -6.94 -1.49
C ASP A 207 -20.41 -6.94 -2.57
N THR A 208 -20.52 -6.06 -3.57
CA THR A 208 -19.51 -5.92 -4.63
C THR A 208 -18.14 -5.51 -4.08
N LEU A 209 -18.09 -4.54 -3.15
CA LEU A 209 -16.83 -4.07 -2.55
C LEU A 209 -16.22 -5.15 -1.67
N ARG A 210 -17.02 -5.75 -0.77
CA ARG A 210 -16.60 -6.84 0.13
C ARG A 210 -16.05 -8.04 -0.64
N GLU A 211 -16.77 -8.54 -1.64
CA GLU A 211 -16.32 -9.70 -2.41
C GLU A 211 -15.13 -9.37 -3.32
N THR A 212 -15.00 -8.13 -3.80
CA THR A 212 -13.78 -7.69 -4.52
C THR A 212 -12.57 -7.63 -3.59
N ILE A 213 -12.71 -7.12 -2.36
CA ILE A 213 -11.60 -7.10 -1.39
C ILE A 213 -11.18 -8.53 -1.04
N LYS A 214 -12.13 -9.44 -0.75
CA LYS A 214 -11.83 -10.87 -0.53
C LYS A 214 -11.09 -11.49 -1.72
N PHE A 215 -11.57 -11.23 -2.95
CA PHE A 215 -10.92 -11.71 -4.17
C PHE A 215 -9.48 -11.19 -4.29
N MET A 216 -9.26 -9.91 -4.02
CA MET A 216 -7.94 -9.27 -4.12
C MET A 216 -6.97 -9.73 -3.02
N TYR A 217 -7.44 -10.13 -1.84
CA TYR A 217 -6.61 -10.61 -0.72
C TYR A 217 -6.63 -12.14 -0.53
N THR A 218 -7.17 -12.89 -1.49
CA THR A 218 -6.99 -14.34 -1.58
C THR A 218 -5.74 -14.66 -2.41
N ASP A 219 -4.82 -15.47 -1.89
CA ASP A 219 -3.78 -16.09 -2.73
C ASP A 219 -4.40 -17.24 -3.53
N TRP A 220 -4.78 -16.97 -4.77
CA TRP A 220 -5.39 -17.97 -5.65
C TRP A 220 -4.44 -19.10 -6.07
N ALA A 221 -3.12 -18.95 -5.86
CA ALA A 221 -2.14 -20.01 -6.11
C ALA A 221 -1.96 -20.95 -4.91
N ASP A 222 -2.40 -20.55 -3.71
CA ASP A 222 -2.24 -21.30 -2.45
C ASP A 222 -3.45 -21.09 -1.50
N LYS A 223 -4.66 -21.13 -2.07
CA LYS A 223 -5.91 -20.66 -1.45
C LYS A 223 -6.24 -21.30 -0.08
N GLU A 224 -5.93 -22.58 0.07
CA GLU A 224 -6.28 -23.35 1.25
C GLU A 224 -5.29 -23.18 2.41
N ASN A 225 -4.14 -22.52 2.18
CA ASN A 225 -3.09 -22.33 3.18
C ASN A 225 -3.49 -21.31 4.26
N PRO A 226 -3.61 -21.74 5.55
CA PRO A 226 -4.06 -20.85 6.62
C PRO A 226 -3.01 -19.81 7.03
N GLU A 227 -1.71 -20.09 6.92
CA GLU A 227 -0.66 -19.08 7.14
C GLU A 227 -0.72 -17.97 6.09
N THR A 228 -1.02 -18.34 4.84
CA THR A 228 -1.15 -17.40 3.72
C THR A 228 -2.38 -16.51 3.92
N ARG A 229 -3.53 -17.05 4.36
CA ARG A 229 -4.71 -16.25 4.75
C ARG A 229 -4.38 -15.26 5.88
N ARG A 230 -3.63 -15.68 6.91
CA ARG A 230 -3.17 -14.76 7.96
C ARG A 230 -2.33 -13.62 7.38
N LYS A 231 -1.32 -13.96 6.55
CA LYS A 231 -0.45 -12.96 5.91
C LYS A 231 -1.25 -11.97 5.06
N THR A 232 -2.27 -12.42 4.32
CA THR A 232 -3.06 -11.52 3.48
C THR A 232 -4.05 -10.65 4.27
N LEU A 233 -4.53 -11.07 5.44
CA LEU A 233 -5.27 -10.19 6.36
C LEU A 233 -4.38 -9.10 6.98
N VAL A 234 -3.18 -9.47 7.45
CA VAL A 234 -2.20 -8.49 7.93
C VAL A 234 -1.85 -7.50 6.82
N ALA A 235 -1.65 -8.00 5.59
CA ALA A 235 -1.42 -7.18 4.42
C ALA A 235 -2.60 -6.24 4.09
N LEU A 236 -3.85 -6.73 4.12
CA LEU A 236 -5.06 -5.93 3.87
C LEU A 236 -5.13 -4.71 4.79
N PHE A 237 -4.94 -4.93 6.09
CA PHE A 237 -5.00 -3.85 7.08
C PHE A 237 -3.79 -2.92 6.97
N THR A 238 -2.60 -3.48 6.73
CA THR A 238 -1.37 -2.71 6.45
C THR A 238 -1.54 -1.80 5.23
N ASP A 239 -2.07 -2.35 4.14
CA ASP A 239 -2.21 -1.67 2.86
C ASP A 239 -3.18 -0.50 2.93
N HIS A 240 -4.33 -0.69 3.56
CA HIS A 240 -5.35 0.36 3.66
C HIS A 240 -4.99 1.45 4.67
N GLN A 241 -4.53 1.07 5.87
CA GLN A 241 -4.35 2.03 6.97
C GLN A 241 -3.02 2.79 6.91
N TRP A 242 -2.00 2.24 6.22
CA TRP A 242 -0.66 2.84 6.16
C TRP A 242 -0.12 2.97 4.73
N VAL A 243 -0.08 1.90 3.93
CA VAL A 243 0.66 1.92 2.65
C VAL A 243 0.01 2.85 1.63
N ALA A 244 -1.28 2.68 1.34
CA ALA A 244 -1.98 3.51 0.36
C ALA A 244 -2.03 5.00 0.79
N PRO A 245 -2.33 5.35 2.06
CA PRO A 245 -2.21 6.73 2.54
C PRO A 245 -0.78 7.32 2.44
N ALA A 246 0.26 6.52 2.71
CA ALA A 246 1.65 6.96 2.60
C ALA A 246 2.08 7.18 1.14
N VAL A 247 1.66 6.30 0.22
CA VAL A 247 1.94 6.47 -1.20
C VAL A 247 1.17 7.66 -1.77
N ALA A 248 -0.11 7.85 -1.44
CA ALA A 248 -0.88 9.04 -1.84
C ALA A 248 -0.21 10.34 -1.36
N THR A 249 0.25 10.39 -0.11
CA THR A 249 1.01 11.54 0.42
C THR A 249 2.34 11.75 -0.34
N ALA A 250 3.05 10.67 -0.68
CA ALA A 250 4.31 10.72 -1.41
C ALA A 250 4.13 11.20 -2.86
N ASP A 251 3.11 10.70 -3.54
CA ASP A 251 2.75 11.04 -4.92
C ASP A 251 2.34 12.52 -4.99
N LEU A 252 1.41 12.97 -4.14
CA LEU A 252 0.97 14.38 -4.09
C LEU A 252 2.15 15.32 -3.79
N HIS A 253 3.02 15.00 -2.84
CA HIS A 253 4.19 15.85 -2.54
C HIS A 253 5.19 15.91 -3.71
N ALA A 254 5.49 14.76 -4.33
CA ALA A 254 6.48 14.67 -5.39
C ALA A 254 5.96 15.19 -6.75
N GLN A 255 4.63 15.19 -6.98
CA GLN A 255 4.01 15.67 -8.22
C GLN A 255 4.33 17.13 -8.52
N TYR A 256 4.44 17.96 -7.47
CA TYR A 256 4.80 19.38 -7.57
C TYR A 256 6.32 19.64 -7.56
N GLY A 257 7.15 18.58 -7.53
CA GLY A 257 8.60 18.66 -7.63
C GLY A 257 9.35 18.81 -6.31
N SER A 258 8.65 18.79 -5.17
CA SER A 258 9.27 18.90 -3.84
C SER A 258 10.09 17.63 -3.50
N PRO A 259 11.21 17.72 -2.76
CA PRO A 259 12.08 16.57 -2.52
C PRO A 259 11.43 15.51 -1.62
N THR A 260 11.07 14.37 -2.21
CA THR A 260 10.46 13.22 -1.52
C THR A 260 11.42 12.03 -1.47
N TYR A 261 11.47 11.32 -0.34
CA TYR A 261 12.21 10.06 -0.17
C TYR A 261 11.33 9.01 0.51
N PHE A 262 11.03 7.91 -0.19
CA PHE A 262 10.20 6.82 0.36
C PHE A 262 11.06 5.66 0.88
N TYR A 263 10.69 5.06 2.01
CA TYR A 263 11.25 3.79 2.49
C TYR A 263 10.18 2.74 2.79
N ALA A 264 10.61 1.48 2.79
CA ALA A 264 9.85 0.40 3.41
C ALA A 264 10.76 -0.41 4.35
N PHE A 265 10.33 -0.63 5.59
CA PHE A 265 11.13 -1.26 6.66
C PHE A 265 10.80 -2.75 6.80
N TYR A 266 11.81 -3.58 6.55
CA TYR A 266 11.73 -5.04 6.41
C TYR A 266 12.63 -5.75 7.42
N HIS A 267 12.67 -5.23 8.65
CA HIS A 267 13.51 -5.77 9.71
C HIS A 267 12.95 -5.42 11.09
N HIS A 268 13.11 -6.30 12.07
CA HIS A 268 12.77 -6.02 13.47
C HIS A 268 13.65 -6.85 14.39
N CYS A 269 13.68 -6.50 15.67
CA CYS A 269 14.44 -7.24 16.67
C CYS A 269 13.66 -8.49 17.12
N GLN A 270 14.38 -9.47 17.67
CA GLN A 270 13.74 -10.62 18.31
C GLN A 270 13.27 -10.24 19.72
N SER A 271 12.01 -10.55 20.03
CA SER A 271 11.38 -10.35 21.33
C SER A 271 10.42 -11.50 21.60
N ASP A 272 10.45 -12.03 22.84
CA ASP A 272 9.58 -13.14 23.26
C ASP A 272 8.08 -12.75 23.27
N MET A 273 7.78 -11.45 23.29
CA MET A 273 6.40 -10.93 23.21
C MET A 273 5.85 -10.89 21.78
N LYS A 274 6.69 -11.10 20.75
CA LYS A 274 6.30 -11.01 19.34
C LYS A 274 6.26 -12.41 18.72
N PRO A 275 5.16 -12.80 18.05
CA PRO A 275 5.08 -14.12 17.41
C PRO A 275 6.18 -14.33 16.37
N SER A 276 6.72 -15.55 16.29
CA SER A 276 7.90 -15.87 15.45
C SER A 276 7.68 -15.70 13.92
N TRP A 277 6.41 -15.58 13.52
CA TRP A 277 5.96 -15.38 12.15
C TRP A 277 5.76 -13.91 11.76
N ALA A 278 5.72 -12.99 12.72
CA ALA A 278 5.33 -11.61 12.49
C ALA A 278 6.50 -10.81 11.90
N ASP A 279 6.30 -10.32 10.66
CA ASP A 279 7.18 -9.36 9.98
C ASP A 279 7.24 -8.01 10.73
N SER A 280 8.01 -7.03 10.22
CA SER A 280 8.17 -5.71 10.87
C SER A 280 6.83 -5.03 11.15
N ALA A 281 6.51 -4.86 12.44
CA ALA A 281 5.25 -4.37 12.96
C ALA A 281 5.24 -2.84 13.13
N HIS A 282 4.09 -2.27 13.49
CA HIS A 282 3.97 -0.85 13.77
C HIS A 282 4.90 -0.39 14.91
N GLY A 283 5.77 0.57 14.64
CA GLY A 283 6.75 1.11 15.59
C GLY A 283 8.06 0.33 15.72
N ASP A 284 8.26 -0.78 14.99
CA ASP A 284 9.50 -1.58 15.05
C ASP A 284 10.74 -0.82 14.53
N GLU A 285 10.56 0.26 13.77
CA GLU A 285 11.65 1.11 13.26
C GLU A 285 12.20 2.06 14.33
N VAL A 286 11.37 2.45 15.32
CA VAL A 286 11.69 3.38 16.40
C VAL A 286 13.00 3.06 17.14
N PRO A 287 13.26 1.83 17.66
CA PRO A 287 14.51 1.54 18.35
C PRO A 287 15.76 1.71 17.46
N TYR A 288 15.65 1.51 16.14
CA TYR A 288 16.76 1.71 15.20
C TYR A 288 17.03 3.18 14.94
N VAL A 289 15.97 4.00 14.82
CA VAL A 289 16.05 5.46 14.68
C VAL A 289 16.67 6.12 15.92
N PHE A 290 16.38 5.62 17.12
CA PHE A 290 16.90 6.18 18.39
C PHE A 290 18.20 5.53 18.92
N GLY A 291 18.86 4.67 18.14
CA GLY A 291 20.17 4.13 18.53
C GLY A 291 20.14 3.04 19.60
N ILE A 292 18.96 2.53 19.99
CA ILE A 292 18.80 1.61 21.11
C ILE A 292 19.67 0.34 20.99
N PRO A 293 19.83 -0.31 19.82
CA PRO A 293 20.74 -1.43 19.66
C PRO A 293 22.19 -1.16 20.11
N MET A 294 22.66 0.10 20.08
CA MET A 294 24.02 0.47 20.48
C MET A 294 24.24 0.45 22.00
N ILE A 295 23.18 0.64 22.79
CA ILE A 295 23.22 0.57 24.27
C ILE A 295 22.75 -0.79 24.80
N GLY A 296 22.04 -1.57 23.98
CA GLY A 296 21.51 -2.89 24.32
C GLY A 296 20.02 -2.85 24.73
N PRO A 297 19.49 -3.97 25.26
CA PRO A 297 18.11 -4.04 25.74
C PRO A 297 17.85 -3.02 26.86
N THR A 298 16.63 -2.49 26.90
CA THR A 298 16.19 -1.52 27.93
C THR A 298 14.80 -1.90 28.46
N ASP A 299 14.39 -1.32 29.59
CA ASP A 299 13.05 -1.57 30.17
C ASP A 299 11.90 -1.26 29.20
N LEU A 300 12.08 -0.25 28.33
CA LEU A 300 11.10 0.13 27.32
C LEU A 300 11.20 -0.73 26.04
N PHE A 301 12.43 -1.10 25.64
CA PHE A 301 12.71 -1.92 24.47
C PHE A 301 13.42 -3.21 24.90
N ASN A 302 12.64 -4.15 25.45
CA ASN A 302 13.12 -5.47 25.86
C ASN A 302 13.26 -6.41 24.63
N CYS A 303 14.17 -6.03 23.74
CA CYS A 303 14.51 -6.75 22.51
C CYS A 303 15.94 -7.27 22.59
N ASN A 304 16.18 -8.50 22.14
CA ASN A 304 17.53 -9.06 22.10
C ASN A 304 18.26 -8.59 20.82
N PHE A 305 18.94 -7.45 20.92
CA PHE A 305 19.63 -6.83 19.79
C PHE A 305 20.93 -7.57 19.41
N SER A 306 20.99 -8.06 18.18
CA SER A 306 22.17 -8.67 17.57
C SER A 306 23.12 -7.61 16.99
N LYS A 307 24.33 -8.04 16.62
CA LYS A 307 25.29 -7.19 15.89
C LYS A 307 24.79 -6.67 14.53
N ASN A 308 23.79 -7.33 13.92
CA ASN A 308 23.18 -6.81 12.70
C ASN A 308 22.23 -5.63 13.02
N ASP A 309 21.62 -5.61 14.20
CA ASP A 309 20.72 -4.54 14.65
C ASP A 309 21.51 -3.26 14.97
N VAL A 310 22.69 -3.42 15.57
CA VAL A 310 23.66 -2.33 15.79
C VAL A 310 24.07 -1.69 14.45
N MET A 311 24.40 -2.51 13.45
CA MET A 311 24.75 -2.05 12.10
C MET A 311 23.57 -1.33 11.43
N LEU A 312 22.36 -1.91 11.49
CA LEU A 312 21.19 -1.31 10.87
C LEU A 312 20.79 0.01 11.55
N SER A 313 20.89 0.10 12.88
CA SER A 313 20.61 1.34 13.61
C SER A 313 21.62 2.44 13.25
N ALA A 314 22.92 2.12 13.11
CA ALA A 314 23.92 3.06 12.63
C ALA A 314 23.60 3.60 11.21
N VAL A 315 23.14 2.71 10.31
CA VAL A 315 22.70 3.07 8.95
C VAL A 315 21.49 4.00 8.97
N VAL A 316 20.45 3.64 9.73
CA VAL A 316 19.20 4.39 9.83
C VAL A 316 19.46 5.78 10.40
N MET A 317 20.19 5.89 11.52
CA MET A 317 20.59 7.19 12.08
C MET A 317 21.46 8.01 11.12
N THR A 318 22.29 7.37 10.29
CA THR A 318 23.07 8.07 9.26
C THR A 318 22.14 8.70 8.22
N TYR A 319 21.19 7.95 7.65
CA TYR A 319 20.21 8.49 6.69
C TYR A 319 19.32 9.58 7.30
N TRP A 320 18.73 9.36 8.49
CA TRP A 320 17.86 10.32 9.18
C TRP A 320 18.60 11.62 9.50
N THR A 321 19.80 11.53 10.07
CA THR A 321 20.57 12.74 10.43
C THR A 321 21.20 13.42 9.21
N ASN A 322 21.49 12.71 8.12
CA ASN A 322 21.89 13.31 6.85
C ASN A 322 20.75 14.14 6.25
N PHE A 323 19.56 13.56 6.16
CA PHE A 323 18.37 14.26 5.72
C PHE A 323 18.10 15.52 6.57
N ALA A 324 18.19 15.42 7.91
CA ALA A 324 18.05 16.60 8.77
C ALA A 324 19.14 17.67 8.53
N LYS A 325 20.38 17.27 8.20
CA LYS A 325 21.48 18.21 7.91
C LYS A 325 21.33 18.93 6.57
N THR A 326 20.82 18.25 5.52
CA THR A 326 20.97 18.71 4.12
C THR A 326 19.69 18.66 3.27
N GLY A 327 18.70 17.84 3.62
CA GLY A 327 17.55 17.50 2.76
C GLY A 327 17.77 16.25 1.90
N ASP A 328 18.98 15.68 1.92
CA ASP A 328 19.33 14.44 1.21
C ASP A 328 19.84 13.39 2.21
N PRO A 329 19.19 12.22 2.35
CA PRO A 329 19.66 11.17 3.26
C PRO A 329 21.06 10.65 2.91
N ASN A 330 21.55 10.87 1.69
CA ASN A 330 22.87 10.44 1.26
C ASN A 330 23.99 11.43 1.65
N GLN A 331 23.68 12.61 2.21
CA GLN A 331 24.66 13.68 2.44
C GLN A 331 24.57 14.30 3.84
N PRO A 332 25.71 14.61 4.52
CA PRO A 332 27.09 14.57 4.01
C PRO A 332 27.88 13.32 4.42
N VAL A 333 27.29 12.41 5.22
CA VAL A 333 28.01 11.26 5.78
C VAL A 333 27.76 10.02 4.92
N PRO A 334 28.78 9.45 4.24
CA PRO A 334 28.63 8.21 3.50
C PRO A 334 28.41 7.00 4.42
N GLN A 335 27.79 5.95 3.89
CA GLN A 335 27.43 4.72 4.59
C GLN A 335 28.63 3.76 4.78
N ASP A 336 29.79 4.26 5.24
CA ASP A 336 31.00 3.42 5.41
C ASP A 336 30.91 2.48 6.62
N THR A 337 31.52 1.29 6.53
CA THR A 337 31.82 0.45 7.70
C THR A 337 32.79 1.16 8.66
N LYS A 338 32.30 1.41 9.88
CA LYS A 338 33.06 1.96 11.01
C LYS A 338 32.87 1.08 12.25
N PHE A 339 33.79 1.13 13.22
CA PHE A 339 33.74 0.30 14.44
C PHE A 339 32.37 0.26 15.15
N ILE A 340 31.66 1.39 15.18
CA ILE A 340 30.32 1.53 15.78
C ILE A 340 29.27 0.55 15.22
N HIS A 341 29.42 0.09 13.97
CA HIS A 341 28.47 -0.83 13.34
C HIS A 341 28.59 -2.27 13.87
N THR A 342 29.76 -2.67 14.41
CA THR A 342 30.11 -4.03 14.84
C THR A 342 30.06 -5.16 13.77
N LYS A 343 29.54 -4.85 12.59
CA LYS A 343 29.48 -5.66 11.36
C LYS A 343 29.73 -4.75 10.14
N PRO A 344 30.14 -5.32 8.98
CA PRO A 344 30.18 -4.57 7.73
C PRO A 344 28.83 -3.92 7.41
N ASN A 345 28.87 -2.65 7.03
CA ASN A 345 27.70 -1.89 6.61
C ASN A 345 27.23 -2.41 5.24
N ARG A 346 26.00 -2.92 5.18
CA ARG A 346 25.44 -3.50 3.94
C ARG A 346 24.92 -2.45 2.96
N PHE A 347 24.96 -1.17 3.33
CA PHE A 347 24.45 -0.04 2.57
C PHE A 347 25.56 0.82 1.94
N GLU A 348 26.83 0.40 2.00
CA GLU A 348 27.98 1.13 1.42
C GLU A 348 27.76 1.55 -0.04
N GLU A 349 27.19 0.66 -0.86
CA GLU A 349 26.89 0.90 -2.28
C GLU A 349 25.41 1.30 -2.53
N VAL A 350 24.64 1.56 -1.47
CA VAL A 350 23.18 1.80 -1.56
C VAL A 350 22.88 3.30 -1.41
N ALA A 351 22.85 4.00 -2.53
CA ALA A 351 22.30 5.34 -2.62
C ALA A 351 20.76 5.31 -2.56
N TRP A 352 20.15 6.10 -1.68
CA TRP A 352 18.71 6.27 -1.58
C TRP A 352 18.24 7.31 -2.61
N THR A 353 17.69 6.84 -3.73
CA THR A 353 17.16 7.71 -4.79
C THR A 353 15.89 8.45 -4.34
N LYS A 354 15.68 9.66 -4.84
CA LYS A 354 14.43 10.41 -4.66
C LYS A 354 13.23 9.64 -5.22
N TYR A 355 12.12 9.73 -4.51
CA TYR A 355 10.81 9.26 -4.95
C TYR A 355 10.21 10.23 -5.96
N ASN A 356 9.46 9.72 -6.94
CA ASN A 356 8.61 10.50 -7.82
C ASN A 356 7.43 9.62 -8.32
N PRO A 357 6.29 10.18 -8.76
CA PRO A 357 5.09 9.39 -9.08
C PRO A 357 5.22 8.48 -10.31
N LYS A 358 6.26 8.67 -11.13
CA LYS A 358 6.47 7.92 -12.38
C LYS A 358 7.36 6.69 -12.17
N ASP A 359 8.44 6.84 -11.39
CA ASP A 359 9.40 5.74 -11.16
C ASP A 359 9.20 5.08 -9.78
N GLN A 360 8.46 5.73 -8.85
CA GLN A 360 8.08 5.30 -7.51
C GLN A 360 9.19 4.58 -6.72
N LEU A 361 10.42 5.12 -6.80
CA LEU A 361 11.60 4.54 -6.18
C LEU A 361 11.61 4.69 -4.66
N TYR A 362 11.85 3.58 -3.96
CA TYR A 362 11.96 3.52 -2.50
C TYR A 362 13.18 2.72 -2.04
N LEU A 363 13.65 3.01 -0.82
CA LEU A 363 14.67 2.22 -0.15
C LEU A 363 14.02 1.07 0.64
N HIS A 364 14.34 -0.17 0.29
CA HIS A 364 14.04 -1.33 1.14
C HIS A 364 15.08 -1.39 2.27
N ILE A 365 14.69 -0.98 3.48
CA ILE A 365 15.55 -0.97 4.67
C ILE A 365 15.48 -2.33 5.36
N GLY A 366 16.61 -3.02 5.45
CA GLY A 366 16.74 -4.31 6.15
C GLY A 366 18.06 -4.99 5.83
N LEU A 367 18.24 -6.26 6.20
CA LEU A 367 19.53 -6.95 6.06
C LEU A 367 19.95 -7.32 4.62
N LYS A 368 19.10 -7.06 3.62
CA LYS A 368 19.38 -7.19 2.18
C LYS A 368 18.98 -5.88 1.47
N PRO A 369 19.64 -4.76 1.77
CA PRO A 369 19.19 -3.44 1.33
C PRO A 369 19.38 -3.26 -0.17
N ARG A 370 18.49 -2.45 -0.75
CA ARG A 370 18.45 -2.16 -2.19
C ARG A 370 17.39 -1.09 -2.46
N VAL A 371 17.58 -0.31 -3.52
CA VAL A 371 16.47 0.45 -4.11
C VAL A 371 15.54 -0.52 -4.86
N ARG A 372 14.24 -0.23 -4.78
CA ARG A 372 13.15 -0.89 -5.48
C ARG A 372 12.16 0.17 -5.96
N ASP A 373 11.25 -0.24 -6.80
CA ASP A 373 10.23 0.59 -7.43
C ASP A 373 8.82 0.06 -7.10
N HIS A 374 7.80 0.92 -7.24
CA HIS A 374 6.38 0.54 -7.23
C HIS A 374 5.95 -0.29 -6.00
N TYR A 375 6.23 0.22 -4.79
CA TYR A 375 5.94 -0.48 -3.53
C TYR A 375 4.48 -0.94 -3.44
N ARG A 376 4.25 -2.26 -3.54
CA ARG A 376 2.93 -2.91 -3.46
C ARG A 376 1.90 -2.30 -4.43
N ALA A 377 2.35 -1.75 -5.56
CA ALA A 377 1.56 -0.86 -6.41
C ALA A 377 0.19 -1.41 -6.84
N THR A 378 0.03 -2.71 -7.10
CA THR A 378 -1.27 -3.30 -7.43
C THR A 378 -2.29 -3.21 -6.28
N LYS A 379 -1.84 -3.28 -5.02
CA LYS A 379 -2.70 -3.10 -3.83
C LYS A 379 -2.96 -1.62 -3.55
N VAL A 380 -1.96 -0.77 -3.79
CA VAL A 380 -2.11 0.69 -3.69
C VAL A 380 -3.12 1.21 -4.72
N ALA A 381 -2.95 0.89 -6.01
CA ALA A 381 -3.89 1.28 -7.06
C ALA A 381 -5.29 0.66 -6.86
N PHE A 382 -5.38 -0.54 -6.27
CA PHE A 382 -6.66 -1.10 -5.87
C PHE A 382 -7.40 -0.20 -4.87
N TRP A 383 -6.72 0.27 -3.82
CA TRP A 383 -7.30 1.14 -2.80
C TRP A 383 -7.51 2.60 -3.25
N LEU A 384 -6.60 3.16 -4.06
CA LEU A 384 -6.67 4.56 -4.48
C LEU A 384 -7.56 4.80 -5.72
N GLU A 385 -7.67 3.82 -6.64
CA GLU A 385 -8.41 3.97 -7.90
C GLU A 385 -9.70 3.15 -7.93
N LEU A 386 -9.60 1.82 -7.71
CA LEU A 386 -10.74 0.92 -7.92
C LEU A 386 -11.77 1.00 -6.79
N VAL A 387 -11.34 1.04 -5.53
CA VAL A 387 -12.25 1.06 -4.39
C VAL A 387 -13.14 2.31 -4.33
N PRO A 388 -12.63 3.54 -4.55
CA PRO A 388 -13.49 4.73 -4.64
C PRO A 388 -14.53 4.63 -5.76
N HIS A 389 -14.16 4.06 -6.92
CA HIS A 389 -15.12 3.81 -8.00
C HIS A 389 -16.21 2.81 -7.59
N LEU A 390 -15.84 1.68 -6.98
CA LEU A 390 -16.79 0.67 -6.48
C LEU A 390 -17.67 1.19 -5.35
N HIS A 391 -17.18 2.11 -4.52
CA HIS A 391 -17.95 2.75 -3.48
C HIS A 391 -19.04 3.66 -4.09
N ASN A 392 -18.63 4.57 -4.98
CA ASN A 392 -19.50 5.58 -5.57
C ASN A 392 -20.61 4.99 -6.46
N ILE A 393 -20.37 3.85 -7.12
CA ILE A 393 -21.39 3.14 -7.90
C ILE A 393 -22.66 2.88 -7.07
N ASN A 394 -22.53 2.55 -5.78
CA ASN A 394 -23.68 2.25 -4.93
C ASN A 394 -24.49 3.51 -4.56
N GLU A 395 -23.85 4.67 -4.43
CA GLU A 395 -24.56 5.94 -4.20
C GLU A 395 -25.38 6.36 -5.43
N PHE A 396 -24.83 6.19 -6.64
CA PHE A 396 -25.54 6.48 -7.88
C PHE A 396 -26.82 5.65 -8.03
N PHE A 397 -26.81 4.36 -7.68
CA PHE A 397 -28.00 3.51 -7.77
C PHE A 397 -29.11 3.88 -6.77
N GLN A 398 -28.76 4.40 -5.59
CA GLN A 398 -29.75 4.90 -4.62
C GLN A 398 -30.47 6.16 -5.14
N TYR A 399 -29.73 7.07 -5.78
CA TYR A 399 -30.31 8.27 -6.40
C TYR A 399 -31.25 7.94 -7.56
N VAL A 400 -30.90 6.99 -8.44
CA VAL A 400 -31.75 6.63 -9.59
C VAL A 400 -33.02 5.89 -9.13
N SER A 401 -32.90 5.00 -8.13
CA SER A 401 -34.01 4.19 -7.62
C SER A 401 -35.14 5.01 -6.98
N THR A 402 -34.85 6.20 -6.45
CA THR A 402 -35.88 7.09 -5.86
C THR A 402 -36.74 7.83 -6.90
N THR A 403 -36.35 7.87 -8.18
CA THR A 403 -37.10 8.61 -9.22
C THR A 403 -38.24 7.80 -9.86
N THR A 404 -38.18 6.48 -9.82
CA THR A 404 -39.18 5.58 -10.43
C THR A 404 -40.28 5.14 -9.47
N LYS A 405 -40.97 6.11 -8.86
CA LYS A 405 -42.33 5.88 -8.32
C LYS A 405 -43.36 6.17 -9.40
N ILE A 406 -43.94 5.10 -9.95
CA ILE A 406 -45.03 5.12 -10.92
C ILE A 406 -46.24 5.86 -10.28
N PRO A 407 -46.87 6.85 -10.94
CA PRO A 407 -48.07 7.49 -10.42
C PRO A 407 -49.27 6.53 -10.46
N PRO A 408 -50.21 6.61 -9.51
CA PRO A 408 -51.49 5.90 -9.63
C PRO A 408 -52.24 6.35 -10.89
N GLN A 409 -52.85 5.41 -11.61
CA GLN A 409 -53.82 5.74 -12.64
C GLN A 409 -55.13 6.17 -11.98
N ASP A 410 -55.57 7.41 -12.26
CA ASP A 410 -56.95 7.83 -12.01
C ASP A 410 -57.56 8.44 -13.28
N THR A 411 -58.87 8.24 -13.41
CA THR A 411 -59.64 8.42 -14.65
C THR A 411 -60.19 9.85 -14.83
N THR A 412 -60.51 10.15 -16.08
CA THR A 412 -61.03 11.42 -16.64
C THR A 412 -62.54 11.63 -16.32
N PRO A 413 -63.20 12.76 -16.72
CA PRO A 413 -62.81 14.19 -16.68
C PRO A 413 -63.96 15.22 -16.34
N TYR A 414 -63.61 16.51 -16.20
CA TYR A 414 -64.46 17.74 -16.35
C TYR A 414 -65.56 18.06 -15.29
N PRO A 415 -66.16 19.27 -15.27
CA PRO A 415 -65.54 20.62 -15.24
C PRO A 415 -66.22 21.59 -14.23
N TYR A 416 -65.67 22.76 -13.91
CA TYR A 416 -66.45 24.03 -13.77
C TYR A 416 -65.59 25.30 -13.65
N THR A 417 -66.09 26.41 -14.20
CA THR A 417 -65.49 27.76 -14.19
C THR A 417 -66.08 28.68 -13.10
N LYS A 418 -65.31 29.64 -12.53
CA LYS A 418 -65.65 31.10 -12.50
C LYS A 418 -64.70 32.02 -11.67
N ARG A 419 -64.29 33.12 -12.32
CA ARG A 419 -64.18 34.54 -11.87
C ARG A 419 -63.76 34.94 -10.44
N PHE A 420 -62.82 35.89 -10.37
CA PHE A 420 -62.89 37.09 -9.52
C PHE A 420 -62.46 38.37 -10.31
N PRO A 421 -62.87 39.62 -9.94
CA PRO A 421 -62.71 40.80 -10.80
C PRO A 421 -62.02 42.06 -10.20
N GLY A 422 -61.27 42.80 -11.04
CA GLY A 422 -60.91 44.23 -10.85
C GLY A 422 -59.73 44.55 -9.90
N LYS A 423 -59.03 45.70 -10.00
CA LYS A 423 -59.19 46.89 -10.88
C LYS A 423 -57.93 47.81 -10.83
N ASN A 424 -57.75 48.69 -11.83
CA ASN A 424 -56.83 49.86 -11.90
C ASN A 424 -55.30 49.59 -12.09
N ASN A 425 -54.47 50.43 -12.73
CA ASN A 425 -54.62 51.33 -13.91
C ASN A 425 -53.19 51.76 -14.44
N TRP A 426 -52.93 51.54 -15.74
CA TRP A 426 -52.10 52.27 -16.76
C TRP A 426 -51.11 53.45 -16.45
N PRO A 427 -50.25 53.92 -17.41
CA PRO A 427 -49.69 53.31 -18.66
C PRO A 427 -48.19 53.70 -18.99
N SER A 428 -47.75 53.40 -20.25
CA SER A 428 -46.78 54.18 -21.09
C SER A 428 -45.27 53.77 -21.10
N THR A 429 -44.50 53.70 -22.21
CA THR A 429 -44.78 53.72 -23.69
C THR A 429 -43.55 53.29 -24.55
N THR A 430 -43.81 52.62 -25.70
CA THR A 430 -43.14 52.67 -27.04
C THR A 430 -41.64 52.43 -27.35
N ARG A 431 -41.44 51.58 -28.38
CA ARG A 431 -40.63 51.72 -29.64
C ARG A 431 -39.13 51.31 -29.72
N HIS A 432 -38.89 50.29 -30.56
CA HIS A 432 -37.77 50.21 -31.52
C HIS A 432 -37.99 51.19 -32.71
N PRO A 433 -36.97 51.59 -33.51
CA PRO A 433 -36.25 50.78 -34.54
C PRO A 433 -34.71 51.04 -34.54
N GLY A 434 -33.82 50.53 -35.43
CA GLY A 434 -33.90 49.62 -36.59
C GLY A 434 -32.50 49.43 -37.25
N VAL A 435 -32.33 48.38 -38.07
CA VAL A 435 -31.07 47.90 -38.72
C VAL A 435 -30.94 48.44 -40.16
N PRO A 436 -29.74 48.75 -40.74
CA PRO A 436 -29.18 47.95 -41.88
C PRO A 436 -27.63 48.11 -42.13
N PRO A 437 -27.01 47.55 -43.20
CA PRO A 437 -26.99 46.14 -43.68
C PRO A 437 -25.60 45.67 -44.23
N ALA A 438 -25.62 44.55 -44.99
CA ALA A 438 -24.69 44.10 -46.06
C ALA A 438 -23.72 42.94 -45.68
N ASN A 439 -23.47 41.93 -46.54
CA ASN A 439 -23.98 41.68 -47.90
C ASN A 439 -23.84 40.20 -48.34
N THR A 440 -24.85 39.67 -49.06
CA THR A 440 -24.75 38.69 -50.19
C THR A 440 -24.04 37.31 -50.02
N LYS A 441 -24.44 36.19 -50.65
CA LYS A 441 -25.44 35.96 -51.73
C LYS A 441 -25.78 34.45 -51.91
N GLN A 442 -27.04 34.17 -52.28
CA GLN A 442 -27.49 33.21 -53.33
C GLN A 442 -27.14 31.69 -53.21
N THR A 443 -28.02 30.71 -53.54
CA THR A 443 -29.39 30.75 -54.12
C THR A 443 -30.10 29.38 -53.97
N THR A 444 -31.44 29.39 -53.75
CA THR A 444 -32.52 28.55 -54.36
C THR A 444 -32.33 27.04 -54.66
N ASP A 445 -33.35 26.15 -54.56
CA ASP A 445 -34.80 26.38 -54.46
C ASP A 445 -35.66 25.18 -53.98
N GLN A 446 -36.86 25.50 -53.47
CA GLN A 446 -38.17 24.82 -53.58
C GLN A 446 -38.33 23.28 -53.32
N ARG A 447 -39.15 22.90 -52.30
CA ARG A 447 -40.58 22.42 -52.34
C ARG A 447 -40.76 20.98 -52.90
N LYS A 448 -41.69 20.12 -52.45
CA LYS A 448 -42.92 20.26 -51.62
C LYS A 448 -43.38 18.89 -51.06
N SER A 449 -44.08 18.89 -49.92
CA SER A 449 -45.10 17.94 -49.40
C SER A 449 -45.41 16.60 -50.11
N GLY A 450 -45.54 15.50 -49.34
CA GLY A 450 -46.21 14.25 -49.74
C GLY A 450 -46.33 13.24 -48.57
N ASP A 451 -47.39 12.43 -48.54
CA ASP A 451 -47.86 11.62 -47.39
C ASP A 451 -47.59 10.10 -47.56
N LEU A 452 -47.48 9.39 -46.43
CA LEU A 452 -47.80 7.97 -46.15
C LEU A 452 -47.17 6.75 -46.90
N THR A 453 -47.16 5.63 -46.16
CA THR A 453 -47.06 4.18 -46.50
C THR A 453 -45.71 3.44 -46.51
N ASP A 454 -45.75 2.21 -45.97
CA ASP A 454 -44.69 1.19 -45.88
C ASP A 454 -44.28 0.65 -47.27
N GLU A 455 -43.00 0.31 -47.48
CA GLU A 455 -42.44 -1.02 -47.20
C GLU A 455 -40.92 -1.08 -47.52
N SER A 456 -40.27 -2.19 -47.21
CA SER A 456 -38.81 -2.37 -47.19
C SER A 456 -38.07 -2.22 -48.53
N THR A 457 -36.87 -1.62 -48.51
CA THR A 457 -35.72 -2.12 -49.30
C THR A 457 -34.37 -1.66 -48.70
N VAL A 458 -33.34 -2.48 -48.89
CA VAL A 458 -32.03 -2.35 -48.22
C VAL A 458 -31.02 -1.58 -49.07
N VAL A 459 -30.46 -0.48 -48.53
CA VAL A 459 -29.10 0.00 -48.85
C VAL A 459 -28.46 0.56 -47.59
N ILE A 460 -27.42 -0.12 -47.09
CA ILE A 460 -26.54 0.42 -46.04
C ILE A 460 -25.39 1.13 -46.76
N GLU A 461 -25.37 2.46 -46.73
CA GLU A 461 -24.25 3.21 -47.30
C GLU A 461 -23.04 3.16 -46.34
N THR A 462 -21.95 2.60 -46.85
CA THR A 462 -20.81 2.15 -46.07
C THR A 462 -19.78 3.26 -45.83
N LYS A 463 -19.42 3.43 -44.56
CA LYS A 463 -18.07 3.11 -44.06
C LYS A 463 -16.91 3.37 -45.05
N ARG A 464 -16.55 4.64 -45.18
CA ARG A 464 -15.21 5.16 -45.49
C ARG A 464 -14.99 6.29 -44.45
N ASP A 465 -13.94 6.32 -43.63
CA ASP A 465 -12.53 6.36 -44.03
C ASP A 465 -11.54 5.58 -43.12
N TYR A 466 -11.99 4.72 -42.20
CA TYR A 466 -11.11 3.98 -41.27
C TYR A 466 -10.22 2.88 -41.90
N SER A 467 -10.24 2.66 -43.22
CA SER A 467 -9.62 1.48 -43.84
C SER A 467 -8.15 1.65 -44.20
N THR A 468 -7.65 2.87 -44.41
CA THR A 468 -6.28 3.13 -44.87
C THR A 468 -5.29 3.09 -43.71
N GLU A 469 -5.54 3.85 -42.65
CA GLU A 469 -4.66 3.95 -41.46
C GLU A 469 -4.50 2.61 -40.74
N LEU A 470 -5.60 1.86 -40.59
CA LEU A 470 -5.57 0.53 -40.00
C LEU A 470 -4.76 -0.46 -40.87
N SER A 471 -4.92 -0.41 -42.19
CA SER A 471 -4.15 -1.28 -43.11
C SER A 471 -2.66 -0.94 -43.12
N VAL A 472 -2.30 0.35 -43.04
CA VAL A 472 -0.89 0.78 -42.91
C VAL A 472 -0.29 0.30 -41.59
N THR A 473 -1.02 0.44 -40.49
CA THR A 473 -0.58 -0.02 -39.16
C THR A 473 -0.36 -1.53 -39.12
N ILE A 474 -1.29 -2.31 -39.70
CA ILE A 474 -1.16 -3.77 -39.82
C ILE A 474 0.03 -4.15 -40.72
N ALA A 475 0.23 -3.47 -41.85
CA ALA A 475 1.34 -3.74 -42.76
C ALA A 475 2.72 -3.46 -42.13
N VAL A 476 2.85 -2.36 -41.38
CA VAL A 476 4.07 -2.04 -40.62
C VAL A 476 4.30 -3.05 -39.50
N GLY A 477 3.27 -3.38 -38.73
CA GLY A 477 3.36 -4.39 -37.66
C GLY A 477 3.78 -5.77 -38.16
N ALA A 478 3.17 -6.25 -39.25
CA ALA A 478 3.52 -7.51 -39.89
C ALA A 478 4.95 -7.52 -40.45
N SER A 479 5.42 -6.39 -41.00
CA SER A 479 6.78 -6.25 -41.52
C SER A 479 7.83 -6.32 -40.40
N LEU A 480 7.57 -5.66 -39.26
CA LEU A 480 8.43 -5.72 -38.08
C LEU A 480 8.45 -7.13 -37.44
N LEU A 481 7.31 -7.81 -37.38
CA LEU A 481 7.24 -9.21 -36.94
C LEU A 481 8.10 -10.12 -37.84
N PHE A 482 7.98 -9.98 -39.16
CA PHE A 482 8.75 -10.79 -40.11
C PHE A 482 10.26 -10.52 -40.03
N LEU A 483 10.67 -9.26 -39.87
CA LEU A 483 12.08 -8.90 -39.64
C LEU A 483 12.63 -9.51 -38.34
N ASN A 484 11.86 -9.49 -37.25
CA ASN A 484 12.25 -10.14 -36.00
C ASN A 484 12.39 -11.66 -36.16
N ILE A 485 11.46 -12.32 -36.85
CA ILE A 485 11.55 -13.76 -37.14
C ILE A 485 12.81 -14.09 -37.95
N LEU A 486 13.13 -13.30 -38.99
CA LEU A 486 14.36 -13.47 -39.77
C LEU A 486 15.62 -13.23 -38.93
N ALA A 487 15.63 -12.24 -38.04
CA ALA A 487 16.75 -11.99 -37.13
C ALA A 487 16.98 -13.17 -36.17
N PHE A 488 15.92 -13.72 -35.58
CA PHE A 488 16.00 -14.92 -34.74
C PHE A 488 16.45 -16.16 -35.54
N ALA A 489 15.95 -16.36 -36.75
CA ALA A 489 16.39 -17.46 -37.63
C ALA A 489 17.89 -17.34 -37.99
N ALA A 490 18.37 -16.13 -38.31
CA ALA A 490 19.78 -15.88 -38.60
C ALA A 490 20.69 -16.10 -37.36
N LEU A 491 20.24 -15.69 -36.17
CA LEU A 491 20.95 -15.96 -34.91
C LEU A 491 20.97 -17.46 -34.58
N TYR A 492 19.86 -18.17 -34.80
CA TYR A 492 19.78 -19.62 -34.60
C TYR A 492 20.72 -20.37 -35.55
N TYR A 493 20.69 -20.04 -36.85
CA TYR A 493 21.59 -20.63 -37.85
C TYR A 493 23.07 -20.35 -37.53
N LYS A 494 23.40 -19.13 -37.07
CA LYS A 494 24.76 -18.76 -36.64
C LYS A 494 25.20 -19.52 -35.37
N LYS A 495 24.28 -19.84 -34.46
CA LYS A 495 24.52 -20.66 -33.26
C LYS A 495 24.73 -22.13 -33.62
N ASP A 496 23.95 -22.65 -34.57
CA ASP A 496 24.02 -24.05 -34.99
C ASP A 496 25.29 -24.34 -35.82
N LYS A 497 25.65 -23.44 -36.75
CA LYS A 497 26.92 -23.54 -37.49
C LYS A 497 28.13 -23.58 -36.55
N ARG A 498 28.14 -22.79 -35.47
CA ARG A 498 29.20 -22.84 -34.44
C ARG A 498 29.28 -24.19 -33.72
N ARG A 499 28.13 -24.84 -33.44
CA ARG A 499 28.10 -26.19 -32.85
C ARG A 499 28.66 -27.24 -33.80
N HIS A 500 28.33 -27.15 -35.09
CA HIS A 500 28.86 -28.06 -36.11
C HIS A 500 30.38 -27.93 -36.31
N ASP A 501 30.93 -26.71 -36.27
CA ASP A 501 32.38 -26.50 -36.37
C ASP A 501 33.14 -27.01 -35.13
N SER A 502 32.56 -26.91 -33.92
CA SER A 502 33.17 -27.47 -32.70
C SER A 502 33.23 -29.01 -32.67
N ASN A 503 32.29 -29.71 -33.32
CA ASN A 503 32.28 -31.17 -33.36
C ASN A 503 33.29 -31.79 -34.36
N ARG A 504 34.08 -30.98 -35.07
CA ARG A 504 34.96 -31.45 -36.17
C ARG A 504 36.45 -31.47 -35.84
N ARG A 505 36.84 -31.28 -34.57
CA ARG A 505 38.25 -31.28 -34.12
C ARG A 505 38.49 -32.21 -32.93
N VAL A 506 38.73 -33.49 -33.23
CA VAL A 506 39.39 -34.44 -32.33
C VAL A 506 40.40 -35.26 -33.14
N PRO A 507 41.70 -35.15 -32.82
CA PRO A 507 42.67 -36.20 -33.16
C PRO A 507 43.28 -36.83 -31.90
N THR A 508 43.46 -38.15 -31.96
CA THR A 508 44.16 -38.98 -30.96
C THR A 508 45.70 -38.80 -31.00
N PRO A 509 46.42 -39.11 -29.91
CA PRO A 509 47.87 -38.90 -29.84
C PRO A 509 48.68 -40.07 -30.42
N GLN A 510 49.82 -39.75 -31.04
CA GLN A 510 50.89 -40.70 -31.35
C GLN A 510 52.25 -40.22 -30.80
N ARG A 511 53.17 -41.17 -30.69
CA ARG A 511 54.37 -41.18 -29.84
C ARG A 511 55.61 -41.33 -30.71
N ASN A 512 56.70 -40.56 -30.46
CA ASN A 512 58.10 -41.05 -30.50
C ASN A 512 59.21 -39.97 -30.30
N SER A 513 60.16 -40.34 -29.44
CA SER A 513 61.60 -39.98 -29.30
C SER A 513 62.33 -38.98 -30.24
N ALA A 514 62.86 -37.88 -29.64
CA ALA A 514 64.28 -37.52 -29.39
C ALA A 514 65.46 -38.14 -30.22
N PRO A 515 66.70 -37.55 -30.21
CA PRO A 515 67.14 -36.14 -30.05
C PRO A 515 68.37 -35.66 -30.92
N ALA A 516 68.78 -34.39 -30.74
CA ALA A 516 70.18 -33.87 -30.60
C ALA A 516 70.82 -32.90 -31.64
N ASN A 517 71.58 -31.92 -31.08
CA ASN A 517 72.70 -31.08 -31.61
C ASN A 517 72.48 -29.72 -32.34
N THR A 518 72.41 -28.63 -31.53
CA THR A 518 73.28 -27.41 -31.44
C THR A 518 74.03 -26.78 -32.65
N PRO A 519 74.47 -25.48 -32.60
CA PRO A 519 73.93 -24.28 -31.88
C PRO A 519 74.01 -22.92 -32.68
N SER A 520 73.74 -21.79 -31.98
CA SER A 520 73.96 -20.35 -32.34
C SER A 520 72.84 -19.66 -33.16
N THR A 521 72.45 -18.38 -32.96
CA THR A 521 72.93 -17.25 -32.11
C THR A 521 71.79 -16.42 -31.47
N ALA A 522 72.11 -15.78 -30.32
CA ALA A 522 71.41 -14.77 -29.51
C ALA A 522 70.23 -13.92 -30.07
N ASN A 523 69.18 -13.73 -29.25
CA ASN A 523 68.95 -12.48 -28.48
C ASN A 523 67.80 -12.58 -27.44
N ASP A 524 67.86 -11.68 -26.45
CA ASP A 524 67.09 -11.58 -25.19
C ASP A 524 65.56 -11.31 -25.31
N VAL A 525 64.70 -11.33 -24.27
CA VAL A 525 64.56 -12.02 -22.95
C VAL A 525 63.12 -11.67 -22.50
N ALA A 526 62.27 -12.65 -22.14
CA ALA A 526 61.10 -12.48 -21.24
C ALA A 526 60.25 -13.76 -21.08
N HIS A 527 60.51 -14.58 -20.05
CA HIS A 527 59.51 -15.28 -19.21
C HIS A 527 60.14 -16.32 -18.29
N LEU A 528 59.70 -16.35 -17.02
CA LEU A 528 59.52 -17.56 -16.19
C LEU A 528 58.28 -17.27 -15.32
N GLN A 529 57.12 -17.90 -15.50
CA GLN A 529 56.72 -19.32 -15.38
C GLN A 529 56.51 -19.81 -13.94
N SER A 530 55.29 -20.32 -13.74
CA SER A 530 54.87 -21.20 -12.66
C SER A 530 55.01 -22.66 -13.11
N GLU A 531 55.23 -23.58 -12.17
CA GLU A 531 54.93 -25.03 -12.27
C GLU A 531 54.80 -25.55 -10.80
N GLU A 532 53.68 -26.16 -10.42
CA GLU A 532 53.47 -27.63 -10.26
C GLU A 532 54.11 -28.23 -8.97
N LEU A 533 53.61 -29.29 -8.30
CA LEU A 533 52.47 -30.20 -8.54
C LEU A 533 51.96 -30.82 -7.20
N MET A 534 50.98 -31.72 -7.32
CA MET A 534 50.18 -32.42 -6.29
C MET A 534 50.94 -33.46 -5.43
N SER A 535 50.56 -33.64 -4.15
CA SER A 535 50.65 -34.96 -3.46
C SER A 535 49.70 -35.09 -2.26
N LEU A 536 49.17 -36.30 -2.04
CA LEU A 536 48.17 -36.68 -1.04
C LEU A 536 48.78 -37.18 0.30
N GLN A 537 47.87 -37.30 1.29
CA GLN A 537 47.89 -38.21 2.45
C GLN A 537 48.65 -37.85 3.75
N MET A 538 47.82 -37.84 4.82
CA MET A 538 48.06 -38.19 6.22
C MET A 538 49.51 -38.47 6.69
N LYS A 539 49.94 -37.72 7.72
CA LYS A 539 50.36 -38.40 8.96
C LYS A 539 50.09 -37.57 10.22
N GLN A 540 49.79 -38.30 11.28
CA GLN A 540 49.43 -37.87 12.62
C GLN A 540 50.66 -37.91 13.56
N GLN A 541 50.58 -37.17 14.68
CA GLN A 541 51.27 -37.38 15.97
C GLN A 541 52.66 -36.76 16.27
N GLN A 542 52.80 -36.46 17.57
CA GLN A 542 53.95 -36.05 18.41
C GLN A 542 54.38 -34.57 18.37
N LEU A 543 54.64 -33.90 19.50
CA LEU A 543 54.71 -34.31 20.93
C LEU A 543 53.57 -33.66 21.75
N GLU A 544 52.96 -34.18 22.83
CA GLU A 544 53.34 -35.04 23.98
C GLU A 544 54.06 -34.37 25.18
N HIS A 545 53.64 -34.81 26.39
CA HIS A 545 54.14 -34.53 27.75
C HIS A 545 53.72 -33.19 28.43
N GLU A 546 53.30 -33.15 29.71
CA GLU A 546 52.90 -34.23 30.66
C GLU A 546 52.32 -33.63 31.96
N HIS A 547 51.23 -34.17 32.53
CA HIS A 547 51.20 -34.68 33.93
C HIS A 547 49.85 -35.29 34.35
N HIS A 548 49.91 -36.22 35.30
CA HIS A 548 48.89 -37.19 35.70
C HIS A 548 48.16 -36.87 37.03
N HIS A 549 47.24 -37.78 37.40
CA HIS A 549 46.55 -38.03 38.68
C HIS A 549 45.12 -37.45 38.83
N GLU A 550 44.12 -38.22 39.27
CA GLU A 550 43.97 -39.69 39.35
C GLU A 550 42.46 -40.05 39.42
N CYS A 551 42.09 -41.32 39.19
CA CYS A 551 40.69 -41.74 39.11
C CYS A 551 40.10 -42.17 40.46
N GLU A 552 38.82 -41.88 40.68
CA GLU A 552 37.93 -42.76 41.45
C GLU A 552 36.53 -42.78 40.80
N ALA A 553 35.81 -43.90 40.91
CA ALA A 553 34.64 -44.19 40.09
C ALA A 553 33.47 -44.74 40.90
N LEU A 554 32.23 -44.39 40.52
CA LEU A 554 31.01 -45.21 40.66
C LEU A 554 29.80 -44.53 39.96
N GLN A 555 29.18 -45.25 39.00
CA GLN A 555 27.73 -45.41 38.70
C GLN A 555 26.75 -44.21 38.90
N THR A 556 25.77 -43.89 38.02
CA THR A 556 25.05 -44.67 36.97
C THR A 556 24.11 -43.75 36.16
N HIS A 557 23.83 -44.09 34.89
CA HIS A 557 22.82 -43.46 33.98
C HIS A 557 23.07 -41.95 33.65
N ASP A 558 22.80 -41.43 32.45
CA ASP A 558 21.99 -41.92 31.32
C ASP A 558 22.58 -41.50 29.95
N THR A 559 22.16 -42.14 28.85
CA THR A 559 22.73 -41.90 27.50
C THR A 559 22.29 -40.59 26.84
N LEU A 560 23.15 -39.57 26.88
CA LEU A 560 22.99 -38.37 26.03
C LEU A 560 23.47 -38.64 24.59
N ARG A 561 22.53 -38.69 23.64
CA ARG A 561 22.84 -38.56 22.21
C ARG A 561 23.28 -37.12 21.92
N LEU A 562 24.47 -36.94 21.34
CA LEU A 562 24.77 -35.73 20.59
C LEU A 562 23.89 -35.73 19.32
N THR A 563 22.98 -34.77 19.23
CA THR A 563 22.30 -34.42 17.98
C THR A 563 22.85 -33.08 17.49
N CYS A 564 23.44 -33.07 16.30
CA CYS A 564 23.77 -31.83 15.60
C CYS A 564 22.51 -30.95 15.43
N PRO A 565 22.63 -29.61 15.43
CA PRO A 565 21.52 -28.75 15.04
C PRO A 565 21.14 -29.04 13.57
N PRO A 566 19.85 -29.08 13.23
CA PRO A 566 19.42 -29.33 11.86
C PRO A 566 19.78 -28.15 10.95
N ASP A 567 20.17 -28.47 9.71
CA ASP A 567 20.46 -27.48 8.67
C ASP A 567 19.24 -26.57 8.42
N TYR A 568 19.50 -25.25 8.35
CA TYR A 568 18.52 -24.25 7.93
C TYR A 568 18.24 -24.36 6.42
N THR A 569 17.44 -25.36 6.03
CA THR A 569 16.82 -25.38 4.71
C THR A 569 15.71 -24.34 4.67
N LEU A 570 16.05 -23.17 4.10
CA LEU A 570 15.11 -22.10 3.79
C LEU A 570 13.93 -22.64 2.96
N THR A 571 12.78 -22.89 3.60
CA THR A 571 11.52 -22.87 2.88
C THR A 571 11.34 -21.47 2.29
N LEU A 572 10.96 -21.39 1.01
CA LEU A 572 10.68 -20.10 0.37
C LEU A 572 9.41 -19.50 0.98
N ARG A 573 9.56 -18.77 2.09
CA ARG A 573 8.56 -17.81 2.56
C ARG A 573 8.41 -16.75 1.47
N ARG A 574 7.39 -16.87 0.61
CA ARG A 574 6.96 -15.78 -0.28
C ARG A 574 6.59 -14.57 0.58
N SER A 575 7.08 -13.39 0.22
CA SER A 575 6.57 -12.15 0.81
C SER A 575 5.11 -11.97 0.41
N PRO A 576 4.27 -11.27 1.18
CA PRO A 576 2.96 -10.79 0.70
C PRO A 576 3.08 -9.91 -0.56
N ASP A 577 4.28 -9.40 -0.89
CA ASP A 577 4.60 -8.70 -2.13
C ASP A 577 4.74 -9.64 -3.35
N ASP A 578 5.11 -10.90 -3.11
CA ASP A 578 5.43 -11.91 -4.13
C ASP A 578 4.23 -12.80 -4.51
N ILE A 579 3.03 -12.50 -4.02
CA ILE A 579 1.81 -13.28 -4.31
C ILE A 579 1.36 -12.97 -5.75
N PRO A 580 1.45 -13.93 -6.71
CA PRO A 580 1.15 -13.65 -8.10
C PRO A 580 -0.36 -13.64 -8.32
N LEU A 581 -0.92 -12.45 -8.56
CA LEU A 581 -2.25 -12.34 -9.14
C LEU A 581 -2.21 -12.87 -10.59
N MET A 582 -3.27 -13.58 -11.01
CA MET A 582 -3.29 -14.22 -12.32
C MET A 582 -3.11 -13.20 -13.46
N THR A 583 -2.20 -13.49 -14.39
CA THR A 583 -2.02 -12.67 -15.59
C THR A 583 -3.30 -12.63 -16.43
N PRO A 584 -3.58 -11.55 -17.20
CA PRO A 584 -4.83 -11.38 -17.96
C PRO A 584 -5.19 -12.50 -18.97
N SER A 585 -4.25 -13.40 -19.27
CA SER A 585 -4.29 -14.44 -20.29
C SER A 585 -5.31 -15.57 -20.09
N THR A 586 -6.06 -15.60 -18.97
CA THR A 586 -6.87 -16.79 -18.58
C THR A 586 -8.39 -16.53 -18.52
N ILE A 587 -8.87 -15.34 -18.92
CA ILE A 587 -10.31 -15.05 -19.01
C ILE A 587 -10.84 -15.39 -20.41
N THR A 588 -11.17 -16.66 -20.64
CA THR A 588 -12.03 -17.06 -21.78
C THR A 588 -13.49 -17.07 -21.36
N MET A 589 -14.17 -15.94 -21.56
CA MET A 589 -15.64 -15.87 -21.46
C MET A 589 -16.28 -16.63 -22.63
N ILE A 590 -17.09 -17.65 -22.32
CA ILE A 590 -17.93 -18.35 -23.31
C ILE A 590 -19.31 -17.68 -23.31
N PRO A 591 -19.73 -17.00 -24.39
CA PRO A 591 -21.08 -16.46 -24.49
C PRO A 591 -22.04 -17.55 -24.96
N ASN A 592 -23.17 -17.72 -24.27
CA ASN A 592 -24.30 -18.50 -24.79
C ASN A 592 -25.59 -17.67 -24.76
N SER A 593 -26.37 -17.82 -25.83
CA SER A 593 -27.39 -16.88 -26.27
C SER A 593 -28.79 -17.13 -25.72
N LEU A 594 -29.57 -16.05 -25.63
CA LEU A 594 -31.02 -16.03 -25.38
C LEU A 594 -31.82 -16.87 -26.40
N ALA A 595 -32.83 -17.61 -25.92
CA ALA A 595 -33.99 -18.03 -26.71
C ALA A 595 -35.21 -18.41 -25.84
N GLY A 596 -36.39 -17.82 -26.12
CA GLY A 596 -37.69 -18.50 -25.99
C GLY A 596 -38.45 -18.50 -24.64
N MET A 597 -39.35 -17.53 -24.47
CA MET A 597 -40.62 -17.68 -23.70
C MET A 597 -41.68 -18.37 -24.60
N GLN A 598 -42.82 -18.97 -24.19
CA GLN A 598 -43.52 -19.28 -22.90
C GLN A 598 -44.62 -20.36 -23.25
N PRO A 599 -45.72 -20.62 -22.50
CA PRO A 599 -45.99 -20.76 -21.04
C PRO A 599 -46.80 -22.05 -20.68
N LEU A 600 -47.08 -22.29 -19.37
CA LEU A 600 -48.40 -22.63 -18.74
C LEU A 600 -48.31 -23.54 -17.48
N HIS A 601 -49.05 -23.13 -16.43
CA HIS A 601 -49.75 -23.84 -15.31
C HIS A 601 -49.60 -25.37 -15.09
N ASN A 602 -49.76 -25.98 -13.90
CA ASN A 602 -50.19 -25.54 -12.54
C ASN A 602 -49.87 -26.62 -11.45
N PHE A 603 -50.21 -26.32 -10.18
CA PHE A 603 -50.36 -27.21 -8.98
C PHE A 603 -49.12 -27.54 -8.10
N ASN A 604 -49.07 -26.94 -6.89
CA ASN A 604 -49.38 -27.57 -5.57
C ASN A 604 -49.07 -29.08 -5.38
N THR A 605 -48.55 -29.60 -4.26
CA THR A 605 -48.54 -29.13 -2.85
C THR A 605 -47.54 -29.95 -1.98
N PHE A 606 -47.34 -29.56 -0.71
CA PHE A 606 -46.84 -30.34 0.47
C PHE A 606 -46.84 -31.89 0.38
N GLY A 607 -45.99 -32.67 1.05
CA GLY A 607 -44.98 -32.45 2.12
C GLY A 607 -44.09 -33.73 2.23
N GLY A 608 -43.04 -33.85 3.03
CA GLY A 608 -43.06 -33.82 4.50
C GLY A 608 -42.96 -35.25 5.08
N SER A 609 -41.95 -35.52 5.93
CA SER A 609 -41.75 -36.72 6.78
C SER A 609 -40.96 -37.95 6.26
N GLN A 610 -39.67 -37.97 6.65
CA GLN A 610 -38.97 -39.03 7.42
C GLN A 610 -38.94 -40.53 7.02
N ASN A 611 -37.74 -41.07 7.31
CA ASN A 611 -37.43 -42.40 7.88
C ASN A 611 -37.17 -43.64 7.00
N ASN A 612 -35.87 -43.82 6.75
CA ASN A 612 -35.03 -44.87 7.32
C ASN A 612 -34.92 -46.26 6.65
N THR A 613 -33.67 -46.77 6.69
CA THR A 613 -33.25 -48.19 6.63
C THR A 613 -33.71 -49.05 5.45
N ASN A 614 -32.81 -49.33 4.50
CA ASN A 614 -32.08 -50.61 4.50
C ASN A 614 -31.00 -50.73 3.39
N LEU A 615 -29.78 -51.03 3.82
CA LEU A 615 -28.78 -51.82 3.08
C LEU A 615 -29.28 -53.29 2.97
N PRO A 616 -28.80 -54.17 2.04
CA PRO A 616 -27.39 -54.25 1.63
C PRO A 616 -27.04 -54.61 0.17
N HIS A 617 -25.75 -54.40 -0.12
CA HIS A 617 -24.86 -55.08 -1.09
C HIS A 617 -25.40 -55.82 -2.34
N GLY A 618 -24.83 -55.45 -3.49
CA GLY A 618 -24.70 -56.30 -4.67
C GLY A 618 -23.45 -55.93 -5.49
N HIS A 619 -22.41 -56.77 -5.50
CA HIS A 619 -21.19 -56.58 -6.28
C HIS A 619 -21.40 -56.82 -7.78
N SER A 620 -20.83 -55.97 -8.64
CA SER A 620 -20.16 -56.34 -9.91
C SER A 620 -19.46 -55.09 -10.46
N THR A 621 -18.13 -54.99 -10.56
CA THR A 621 -17.32 -55.38 -11.75
C THR A 621 -18.02 -55.11 -13.09
N THR A 622 -17.46 -54.35 -14.04
CA THR A 622 -16.09 -54.45 -14.61
C THR A 622 -15.76 -53.21 -15.47
N ARG A 623 -14.46 -52.85 -15.61
CA ARG A 623 -13.78 -52.04 -16.67
C ARG A 623 -14.66 -51.17 -17.59
N VAL A 624 -14.37 -49.88 -17.76
CA VAL A 624 -13.11 -49.31 -18.30
C VAL A 624 -12.53 -48.22 -17.41
#